data_AF-A0A919NKY4-F1
#
_entry.id   AF-A0A919NKY4-F1
#
_cell.length_a   1.000
_cell.length_b   1.000
_cell.length_c   1.000
_cell.angle_alpha   90.00
_cell.angle_beta   90.00
_cell.angle_gamma   90.00
#
_symmetry.space_group_name_H-M   'P 1'
#
loop_
_entity.id
_entity.type
_entity.pdbx_description
1 polymer ?
#
loop_
_entity_poly.entity_id
_entity_poly.type
_entity_poly.pdbx_seq_one_letter_code
_entity_poly.pdbx_strand_id
1 'polypeptide(L)'
;MFTIRGRRALATVAAAMLAGLSILTGATPAQAQHGPLGQPTITFPDGSESVAGGTVTVTFDAGGDRRVTGFRYSLGTTDLGLTATATERGGTATVTLGVGTITGDRSLVAAVVDGHGRVGPMTQAAIHVTPTYQFTGRVLNAATFLGVPDVVVTLEPGNLQATTDADGEYAFAAVPVGYYTVSATAEGFCSPSQTFLISGQGVEYEIYLFALDSEVCSPAEVTS
;
A
#
# COMPACT_ATOMS: atom_id res chain seq x y z
N MET A 1 15.12 -51.56 62.10
CA MET A 1 14.30 -51.54 63.33
C MET A 1 13.04 -50.73 63.01
N PHE A 2 12.13 -51.23 62.18
CA PHE A 2 11.01 -52.14 62.49
C PHE A 2 10.01 -51.57 63.53
N THR A 3 8.80 -51.23 63.03
CA THR A 3 7.46 -51.43 63.64
C THR A 3 7.08 -50.63 64.92
N ILE A 4 5.84 -50.24 65.25
CA ILE A 4 4.49 -50.76 64.94
C ILE A 4 3.39 -49.69 65.28
N ARG A 5 2.34 -49.68 64.44
CA ARG A 5 0.88 -49.44 64.61
C ARG A 5 0.26 -48.75 65.87
N GLY A 6 -0.82 -48.01 65.61
CA GLY A 6 -2.05 -47.97 66.43
C GLY A 6 -3.01 -46.84 65.99
N ARG A 7 -3.97 -47.06 65.09
CA ARG A 7 -5.38 -47.52 65.23
C ARG A 7 -6.40 -46.44 65.69
N ARG A 8 -7.45 -46.36 64.86
CA ARG A 8 -8.70 -45.55 64.84
C ARG A 8 -9.64 -45.78 66.04
N ALA A 9 -10.49 -44.79 66.35
CA ALA A 9 -11.98 -44.83 66.48
C ALA A 9 -12.50 -43.50 67.10
N LEU A 10 -13.28 -42.69 66.38
CA LEU A 10 -14.77 -42.53 66.43
C LEU A 10 -15.34 -42.20 67.83
N ALA A 11 -15.77 -40.94 68.06
CA ALA A 11 -17.16 -40.43 68.03
C ALA A 11 -17.65 -40.18 69.51
N THR A 12 -18.44 -39.20 69.95
CA THR A 12 -19.51 -38.41 69.32
C THR A 12 -19.96 -37.26 70.29
N VAL A 13 -20.56 -36.20 69.71
CA VAL A 13 -21.57 -35.25 70.24
C VAL A 13 -21.19 -34.19 71.30
N ALA A 14 -21.24 -32.91 70.90
CA ALA A 14 -22.15 -31.92 71.48
C ALA A 14 -22.22 -30.66 70.59
N ALA A 15 -23.43 -30.36 70.13
CA ALA A 15 -23.76 -29.20 69.32
C ALA A 15 -23.84 -27.93 70.18
N ALA A 16 -23.36 -26.80 69.64
CA ALA A 16 -23.77 -25.48 70.10
C ALA A 16 -23.89 -24.56 68.88
N MET A 17 -25.12 -24.14 68.60
CA MET A 17 -25.45 -23.06 67.68
C MET A 17 -24.77 -21.78 68.15
N LEU A 18 -24.07 -21.09 67.26
CA LEU A 18 -23.83 -19.66 67.34
C LEU A 18 -23.94 -19.08 65.92
N ALA A 19 -24.89 -18.17 65.76
CA ALA A 19 -25.12 -17.39 64.57
C ALA A 19 -23.85 -16.59 64.23
N GLY A 20 -23.20 -16.93 63.12
CA GLY A 20 -22.05 -16.24 62.56
C GLY A 20 -22.45 -15.60 61.24
N LEU A 21 -22.47 -14.27 61.24
CA LEU A 21 -22.75 -13.36 60.14
C LEU A 21 -21.97 -13.73 58.87
N SER A 22 -22.65 -14.21 57.83
CA SER A 22 -22.04 -14.34 56.50
C SER A 22 -21.82 -12.94 55.93
N ILE A 23 -20.58 -12.47 55.99
CA ILE A 23 -20.13 -11.34 55.18
C ILE A 23 -20.11 -11.88 53.75
N LEU A 24 -21.20 -11.65 53.00
CA LEU A 24 -21.14 -11.67 51.54
C LEU A 24 -20.18 -10.54 51.17
N THR A 25 -18.90 -10.87 51.01
CA THR A 25 -17.98 -10.06 50.21
C THR A 25 -18.58 -10.03 48.81
N GLY A 26 -19.42 -9.02 48.56
CA GLY A 26 -19.83 -8.65 47.22
C GLY A 26 -18.55 -8.37 46.45
N ALA A 27 -18.14 -9.31 45.62
CA ALA A 27 -17.24 -9.03 44.53
C ALA A 27 -17.90 -7.90 43.73
N THR A 28 -17.36 -6.70 43.86
CA THR A 28 -17.72 -5.56 43.02
C THR A 28 -17.69 -6.02 41.55
N PRO A 29 -18.82 -6.01 40.82
CA PRO A 29 -18.78 -6.27 39.39
C PRO A 29 -18.37 -4.96 38.72
N ALA A 30 -17.09 -4.58 38.83
CA ALA A 30 -16.58 -3.33 38.26
C ALA A 30 -15.69 -3.53 37.03
N GLN A 31 -15.55 -4.76 36.51
CA GLN A 31 -14.65 -5.04 35.38
C GLN A 31 -15.29 -5.78 34.19
N ALA A 32 -16.61 -6.00 34.18
CA ALA A 32 -17.27 -6.85 33.17
C ALA A 32 -18.29 -6.11 32.30
N GLN A 33 -18.02 -4.87 31.83
CA GLN A 33 -19.11 -4.05 31.26
C GLN A 33 -18.94 -3.50 29.84
N HIS A 34 -17.94 -3.90 29.07
CA HIS A 34 -17.97 -3.67 27.62
C HIS A 34 -17.45 -4.90 26.88
N GLY A 35 -18.36 -5.65 26.25
CA GLY A 35 -18.02 -6.75 25.34
C GLY A 35 -17.05 -6.30 24.23
N PRO A 36 -16.43 -7.22 23.49
CA PRO A 36 -15.41 -6.89 22.50
C PRO A 36 -15.94 -5.89 21.46
N LEU A 37 -15.08 -4.99 21.00
CA LEU A 37 -15.39 -4.11 19.86
C LEU A 37 -15.49 -4.95 18.58
N GLY A 38 -16.28 -4.49 17.61
CA GLY A 38 -16.32 -5.09 16.27
C GLY A 38 -14.96 -5.07 15.56
N GLN A 39 -14.78 -5.91 14.55
CA GLN A 39 -13.64 -5.84 13.64
C GLN A 39 -13.93 -4.85 12.51
N PRO A 40 -12.94 -4.05 12.09
CA PRO A 40 -13.13 -3.19 10.93
C PRO A 40 -13.13 -4.01 9.64
N THR A 41 -13.92 -3.61 8.67
CA THR A 41 -13.76 -4.05 7.28
C THR A 41 -12.88 -3.05 6.54
N ILE A 42 -11.96 -3.54 5.72
CA ILE A 42 -11.10 -2.71 4.86
C ILE A 42 -11.53 -2.92 3.42
N THR A 43 -11.81 -1.83 2.70
CA THR A 43 -12.13 -1.86 1.27
C THR A 43 -11.30 -0.84 0.51
N PHE A 44 -11.09 -1.10 -0.78
CA PHE A 44 -10.33 -0.25 -1.69
C PHE A 44 -11.23 0.19 -2.85
N PRO A 45 -11.87 1.38 -2.75
CA PRO A 45 -12.83 1.84 -3.77
C PRO A 45 -12.24 1.88 -5.19
N ASP A 46 -10.96 2.25 -5.29
CA ASP A 46 -10.25 2.41 -6.57
C ASP A 46 -9.33 1.22 -6.90
N GLY A 47 -9.42 0.13 -6.12
CA GLY A 47 -8.50 -1.01 -6.19
C GLY A 47 -7.32 -0.91 -5.22
N SER A 48 -6.65 -2.04 -4.99
CA SER A 48 -5.59 -2.20 -4.00
C SER A 48 -4.18 -2.18 -4.61
N GLU A 49 -4.01 -1.51 -5.75
CA GLU A 49 -2.77 -1.47 -6.49
C GLU A 49 -2.25 -0.04 -6.59
N SER A 50 -0.93 0.13 -6.48
CA SER A 50 -0.29 1.42 -6.68
C SER A 50 1.16 1.24 -7.13
N VAL A 51 1.76 2.31 -7.62
CA VAL A 51 3.19 2.36 -7.91
C VAL A 51 3.97 2.80 -6.68
N ALA A 52 5.27 2.49 -6.63
CA ALA A 52 6.17 3.00 -5.60
C ALA A 52 6.09 4.54 -5.52
N GLY A 53 5.88 5.07 -4.31
CA GLY A 53 5.68 6.51 -4.07
C GLY A 53 4.25 7.00 -4.31
N GLY A 54 3.35 6.15 -4.83
CA GLY A 54 1.95 6.46 -5.08
C GLY A 54 1.06 6.44 -3.83
N THR A 55 -0.25 6.50 -4.09
CA THR A 55 -1.29 6.46 -3.07
C THR A 55 -2.37 5.45 -3.40
N VAL A 56 -3.10 4.98 -2.38
CA VAL A 56 -4.30 4.15 -2.50
C VAL A 56 -5.43 4.76 -1.67
N THR A 57 -6.64 4.79 -2.21
CA THR A 57 -7.85 5.14 -1.45
C THR A 57 -8.31 3.95 -0.63
N VAL A 58 -8.43 4.14 0.69
CA VAL A 58 -8.81 3.10 1.62
C VAL A 58 -10.05 3.53 2.39
N THR A 59 -11.04 2.66 2.48
CA THR A 59 -12.20 2.85 3.36
C THR A 59 -12.16 1.82 4.49
N PHE A 60 -12.22 2.33 5.72
CA PHE A 60 -12.43 1.55 6.93
C PHE A 60 -13.90 1.64 7.34
N ASP A 61 -14.52 0.51 7.64
CA ASP A 61 -15.91 0.43 8.10
C ASP A 61 -15.98 -0.25 9.47
N ALA A 62 -16.62 0.40 10.44
CA ALA A 62 -16.81 -0.15 11.78
C ALA A 62 -17.98 -1.15 11.88
N GLY A 63 -18.69 -1.42 10.79
CA GLY A 63 -19.77 -2.40 10.72
C GLY A 63 -20.99 -2.03 11.56
N GLY A 64 -21.19 -0.74 11.85
CA GLY A 64 -22.29 -0.23 12.67
C GLY A 64 -22.07 -0.26 14.18
N ASP A 65 -20.91 -0.69 14.69
CA ASP A 65 -20.61 -0.65 16.13
C ASP A 65 -20.45 0.81 16.60
N ARG A 66 -21.53 1.41 17.12
CA ARG A 66 -21.59 2.81 17.55
C ARG A 66 -20.65 3.17 18.70
N ARG A 67 -19.97 2.20 19.31
CA ARG A 67 -18.91 2.47 20.30
C ARG A 67 -17.63 2.94 19.60
N VAL A 68 -17.43 2.53 18.35
CA VAL A 68 -16.29 2.92 17.52
C VAL A 68 -16.45 4.37 17.06
N THR A 69 -15.40 5.16 17.27
CA THR A 69 -15.31 6.56 16.86
C THR A 69 -14.23 6.78 15.81
N GLY A 70 -13.36 5.80 15.58
CA GLY A 70 -12.32 5.90 14.58
C GLY A 70 -11.53 4.62 14.42
N PHE A 71 -10.38 4.74 13.76
CA PHE A 71 -9.52 3.64 13.36
C PHE A 71 -8.06 4.02 13.60
N ARG A 72 -7.23 3.04 13.98
CA ARG A 72 -5.77 3.14 13.83
C ARG A 72 -5.34 2.19 12.74
N TYR A 73 -4.34 2.58 11.96
CA TYR A 73 -3.84 1.77 10.87
C TYR A 73 -2.35 2.00 10.63
N SER A 74 -1.72 1.04 9.97
CA SER A 74 -0.34 1.11 9.52
C SER A 74 -0.14 0.22 8.31
N LEU A 75 0.81 0.58 7.46
CA LEU A 75 1.18 -0.21 6.28
C LEU A 75 2.54 -0.88 6.50
N GLY A 76 2.58 -2.21 6.41
CA GLY A 76 3.79 -3.03 6.57
C GLY A 76 4.17 -3.33 8.03
N THR A 77 3.36 -2.91 9.01
CA THR A 77 3.60 -3.18 10.43
C THR A 77 2.30 -3.27 11.20
N THR A 78 2.31 -4.02 12.31
CA THR A 78 1.23 -4.10 13.30
C THR A 78 1.26 -2.96 14.31
N ASP A 79 2.34 -2.17 14.35
CA ASP A 79 2.44 -0.98 15.18
C ASP A 79 1.60 0.14 14.58
N LEU A 80 0.32 0.19 14.94
CA LEU A 80 -0.67 1.11 14.36
C LEU A 80 -0.38 2.56 14.73
N GLY A 81 0.24 3.32 13.82
CA GLY A 81 0.71 4.68 14.05
C GLY A 81 -0.23 5.75 13.52
N LEU A 82 -0.95 5.47 12.43
CA LEU A 82 -1.87 6.41 11.79
C LEU A 82 -3.27 6.31 12.40
N THR A 83 -4.05 7.38 12.25
CA THR A 83 -5.40 7.48 12.80
C THR A 83 -6.37 8.07 11.78
N ALA A 84 -7.58 7.52 11.71
CA ALA A 84 -8.69 8.08 10.94
C ALA A 84 -9.92 8.19 11.84
N THR A 85 -10.65 9.30 11.74
CA THR A 85 -11.90 9.48 12.51
C THR A 85 -13.07 9.02 11.65
N ALA A 86 -13.99 8.25 12.24
CA ALA A 86 -15.21 7.86 11.53
C ALA A 86 -16.10 9.09 11.32
N THR A 87 -16.72 9.18 10.15
CA THR A 87 -17.61 10.30 9.77
C THR A 87 -18.80 10.41 10.74
N GLU A 88 -19.22 9.27 11.26
CA GLU A 88 -20.20 9.14 12.33
C GLU A 88 -19.85 7.93 13.20
N ARG A 89 -20.43 7.84 14.40
CA ARG A 89 -20.18 6.71 15.31
C ARG A 89 -20.63 5.38 14.69
N GLY A 90 -19.71 4.42 14.62
CA GLY A 90 -19.93 3.12 13.98
C GLY A 90 -20.00 3.17 12.45
N GLY A 91 -19.75 4.33 11.83
CA GLY A 91 -19.71 4.49 10.39
C GLY A 91 -18.32 4.25 9.79
N THR A 92 -18.05 4.90 8.67
CA THR A 92 -16.83 4.71 7.87
C THR A 92 -15.86 5.88 7.98
N ALA A 93 -14.60 5.62 7.65
CA ALA A 93 -13.58 6.62 7.38
C ALA A 93 -12.87 6.28 6.07
N THR A 94 -12.77 7.24 5.15
CA THR A 94 -12.03 7.09 3.89
C THR A 94 -10.77 7.95 3.95
N VAL A 95 -9.63 7.37 3.61
CA VAL A 95 -8.32 8.04 3.61
C VAL A 95 -7.57 7.79 2.31
N THR A 96 -6.76 8.78 1.92
CA THR A 96 -5.73 8.60 0.90
C THR A 96 -4.43 8.19 1.60
N LEU A 97 -4.02 6.94 1.42
CA LEU A 97 -2.84 6.37 2.05
C LEU A 97 -1.66 6.40 1.07
N GLY A 98 -0.57 7.06 1.44
CA GLY A 98 0.71 6.93 0.73
C GLY A 98 1.31 5.54 0.96
N VAL A 99 1.63 4.82 -0.12
CA VAL A 99 2.19 3.47 0.01
C VAL A 99 3.69 3.49 0.28
N GLY A 100 4.40 4.58 -0.02
CA GLY A 100 5.85 4.67 0.13
C GLY A 100 6.62 3.90 -0.95
N THR A 101 7.91 3.70 -0.76
CA THR A 101 8.81 3.16 -1.81
C THR A 101 9.05 1.66 -1.75
N ILE A 102 8.62 0.97 -0.68
CA ILE A 102 8.78 -0.48 -0.55
C ILE A 102 7.75 -1.18 -1.44
N THR A 103 8.25 -1.96 -2.39
CA THR A 103 7.49 -2.64 -3.45
C THR A 103 7.09 -4.07 -3.07
N GLY A 104 6.17 -4.66 -3.84
CA GLY A 104 5.58 -5.97 -3.59
C GLY A 104 4.29 -5.89 -2.77
N ASP A 105 3.84 -7.03 -2.25
CA ASP A 105 2.64 -7.10 -1.43
C ASP A 105 2.88 -6.53 -0.04
N ARG A 106 2.08 -5.54 0.34
CA ARG A 106 2.17 -4.79 1.59
C ARG A 106 0.94 -5.07 2.43
N SER A 107 1.13 -5.48 3.68
CA SER A 107 0.02 -5.68 4.62
C SER A 107 -0.43 -4.35 5.21
N LEU A 108 -1.64 -3.90 4.88
CA LEU A 108 -2.33 -2.83 5.57
C LEU A 108 -3.07 -3.42 6.78
N VAL A 109 -2.64 -3.03 7.98
CA VAL A 109 -3.26 -3.44 9.24
C VAL A 109 -4.11 -2.30 9.77
N ALA A 110 -5.34 -2.59 10.18
CA ALA A 110 -6.21 -1.60 10.80
C ALA A 110 -6.96 -2.18 12.00
N ALA A 111 -7.21 -1.37 13.01
CA ALA A 111 -8.07 -1.68 14.14
C ALA A 111 -9.05 -0.54 14.40
N VAL A 112 -10.22 -0.88 14.95
CA VAL A 112 -11.17 0.12 15.45
C VAL A 112 -10.68 0.75 16.75
N VAL A 113 -11.15 1.96 17.03
CA VAL A 113 -10.90 2.70 18.27
C VAL A 113 -12.21 3.25 18.80
N ASP A 114 -12.47 3.07 20.10
CA ASP A 114 -13.61 3.70 20.76
C ASP A 114 -13.31 5.11 21.31
N GLY A 115 -14.35 5.79 21.81
CA GLY A 115 -14.23 7.15 22.33
C GLY A 115 -13.31 7.32 23.55
N HIS A 116 -12.83 6.22 24.15
CA HIS A 116 -11.87 6.23 25.26
C HIS A 116 -10.44 5.88 24.80
N GLY A 117 -10.22 5.75 23.49
CA GLY A 117 -8.92 5.40 22.93
C GLY A 117 -8.58 3.91 23.02
N ARG A 118 -9.51 3.05 23.43
CA ARG A 118 -9.28 1.60 23.45
C ARG A 118 -9.23 1.08 22.02
N VAL A 119 -8.14 0.41 21.69
CA VAL A 119 -7.95 -0.25 20.40
C VAL A 119 -8.61 -1.62 20.42
N GLY A 120 -9.44 -1.89 19.42
CA GLY A 120 -10.15 -3.15 19.24
C GLY A 120 -9.34 -4.20 18.47
N PRO A 121 -10.02 -5.26 17.98
CA PRO A 121 -9.38 -6.26 17.15
C PRO A 121 -8.89 -5.69 15.81
N MET A 122 -7.86 -6.31 15.25
CA MET A 122 -7.24 -5.92 13.97
C MET A 122 -7.80 -6.73 12.80
N THR A 123 -7.87 -6.09 11.65
CA THR A 123 -8.07 -6.68 10.32
C THR A 123 -6.86 -6.34 9.46
N GLN A 124 -6.58 -7.18 8.46
CA GLN A 124 -5.51 -6.96 7.49
C GLN A 124 -6.05 -7.06 6.07
N ALA A 125 -5.46 -6.28 5.18
CA ALA A 125 -5.68 -6.35 3.74
C ALA A 125 -4.36 -6.15 3.00
N ALA A 126 -4.26 -6.65 1.77
CA ALA A 126 -3.06 -6.51 0.95
C ALA A 126 -3.17 -5.32 0.00
N ILE A 127 -2.05 -4.61 -0.18
CA ILE A 127 -1.86 -3.62 -1.23
C ILE A 127 -0.67 -4.08 -2.08
N HIS A 128 -0.84 -4.16 -3.39
CA HIS A 128 0.26 -4.46 -4.29
C HIS A 128 0.96 -3.18 -4.72
N VAL A 129 2.27 -3.08 -4.50
CA VAL A 129 3.07 -1.91 -4.89
C VAL A 129 4.04 -2.27 -5.99
N THR A 130 3.79 -1.76 -7.20
CA THR A 130 4.63 -1.99 -8.37
C THR A 130 5.87 -1.10 -8.34
N PRO A 131 7.09 -1.63 -8.56
CA PRO A 131 8.29 -0.80 -8.68
C PRO A 131 8.22 0.13 -9.89
N THR A 132 8.85 1.30 -9.75
CA THR A 132 9.06 2.25 -10.84
C THR A 132 10.54 2.51 -11.05
N TYR A 133 10.91 2.86 -12.28
CA TYR A 133 12.28 3.09 -12.70
C TYR A 133 12.40 4.33 -13.57
N GLN A 134 13.62 4.83 -13.72
CA GLN A 134 13.92 5.96 -14.60
C GLN A 134 14.01 5.49 -16.06
N PHE A 135 13.54 6.33 -16.98
CA PHE A 135 13.86 6.22 -18.40
C PHE A 135 14.34 7.58 -18.90
N THR A 136 15.61 7.70 -19.25
CA THR A 136 16.27 8.97 -19.56
C THR A 136 16.98 8.91 -20.89
N GLY A 137 17.39 10.06 -21.41
CA GLY A 137 18.23 10.11 -22.58
C GLY A 137 18.22 11.45 -23.28
N ARG A 138 18.62 11.42 -24.55
CA ARG A 138 18.70 12.59 -25.42
C ARG A 138 18.06 12.31 -26.76
N VAL A 139 17.44 13.33 -27.35
CA VAL A 139 17.04 13.32 -28.76
C VAL A 139 18.01 14.17 -29.55
N LEU A 140 18.65 13.55 -30.54
CA LEU A 140 19.67 14.16 -31.38
C LEU A 140 19.22 14.18 -32.84
N ASN A 141 19.57 15.23 -33.57
CA ASN A 141 19.46 15.24 -35.02
C ASN A 141 20.56 14.33 -35.60
N ALA A 142 20.18 13.34 -36.40
CA ALA A 142 21.10 12.33 -36.93
C ALA A 142 22.19 12.89 -37.87
N ALA A 143 21.96 14.07 -38.48
CA ALA A 143 22.92 14.71 -39.37
C ALA A 143 23.90 15.63 -38.63
N THR A 144 23.45 16.34 -37.60
CA THR A 144 24.25 17.35 -36.89
C THR A 144 24.77 16.89 -35.54
N PHE A 145 24.21 15.81 -34.98
CA PHE A 145 24.46 15.32 -33.61
C PHE A 145 24.18 16.35 -32.51
N LEU A 146 23.37 17.37 -32.82
CA LEU A 146 22.93 18.36 -31.87
C LEU A 146 21.60 17.93 -31.22
N GLY A 147 21.44 18.29 -29.95
CA GLY A 147 20.19 18.12 -29.21
C GLY A 147 19.04 18.84 -29.91
N VAL A 148 17.88 18.18 -29.96
CA VAL A 148 16.66 18.74 -30.53
C VAL A 148 15.68 19.05 -29.40
N PRO A 149 15.38 20.33 -29.15
CA PRO A 149 14.40 20.72 -28.13
C PRO A 149 12.97 20.48 -28.59
N ASP A 150 12.04 20.51 -27.63
CA ASP A 150 10.59 20.47 -27.86
C ASP A 150 10.09 19.21 -28.60
N VAL A 151 10.85 18.12 -28.53
CA VAL A 151 10.47 16.82 -29.09
C VAL A 151 9.64 16.07 -28.07
N VAL A 152 8.49 15.55 -28.49
CA VAL A 152 7.64 14.72 -27.64
C VAL A 152 8.09 13.26 -27.74
N VAL A 153 8.70 12.76 -26.67
CA VAL A 153 9.03 11.34 -26.49
C VAL A 153 7.86 10.66 -25.79
N THR A 154 7.40 9.54 -26.34
CA THR A 154 6.26 8.79 -25.82
C THR A 154 6.67 7.35 -25.52
N LEU A 155 6.25 6.84 -24.35
CA LEU A 155 6.34 5.43 -23.99
C LEU A 155 4.94 4.80 -24.03
N GLU A 156 4.79 3.73 -24.81
CA GLU A 156 3.58 2.92 -24.90
C GLU A 156 3.84 1.50 -24.38
N PRO A 157 2.96 0.90 -23.57
CA PRO A 157 1.63 1.35 -23.19
C PRO A 157 1.64 2.48 -22.14
N GLY A 158 0.48 3.12 -21.91
CA GLY A 158 0.31 4.14 -20.86
C GLY A 158 0.44 5.59 -21.31
N ASN A 159 0.86 5.82 -22.56
CA ASN A 159 0.99 7.16 -23.16
C ASN A 159 1.76 8.13 -22.24
N LEU A 160 2.84 7.64 -21.64
CA LEU A 160 3.71 8.48 -20.83
C LEU A 160 4.48 9.38 -21.78
N GLN A 161 4.44 10.69 -21.56
CA GLN A 161 5.12 11.66 -22.41
C GLN A 161 6.15 12.48 -21.64
N ALA A 162 7.27 12.74 -22.28
CA ALA A 162 8.28 13.69 -21.86
C ALA A 162 8.64 14.58 -23.05
N THR A 163 8.88 15.86 -22.79
CA THR A 163 9.33 16.81 -23.81
C THR A 163 10.80 17.09 -23.59
N THR A 164 11.57 17.10 -24.67
CA THR A 164 13.01 17.39 -24.58
C THR A 164 13.28 18.86 -24.24
N ASP A 165 14.35 19.10 -23.48
CA ASP A 165 14.82 20.43 -23.15
C ASP A 165 15.73 21.04 -24.25
N ALA A 166 16.32 22.20 -23.95
CA ALA A 166 17.20 22.93 -24.86
C ALA A 166 18.41 22.12 -25.37
N ASP A 167 18.90 21.17 -24.56
CA ASP A 167 20.03 20.31 -24.88
C ASP A 167 19.58 18.96 -25.49
N GLY A 168 18.28 18.81 -25.72
CA GLY A 168 17.64 17.61 -26.23
C GLY A 168 17.43 16.52 -25.16
N GLU A 169 17.64 16.81 -23.88
CA GLU A 169 17.50 15.82 -22.81
C GLU A 169 16.03 15.56 -22.48
N TYR A 170 15.69 14.30 -22.21
CA TYR A 170 14.37 13.90 -21.70
C TYR A 170 14.51 12.97 -20.50
N ALA A 171 13.50 12.98 -19.61
CA ALA A 171 13.48 12.13 -18.44
C ALA A 171 12.06 11.72 -18.03
N PHE A 172 11.89 10.43 -17.75
CA PHE A 172 10.72 9.86 -17.09
C PHE A 172 11.13 9.39 -15.70
N ALA A 173 10.58 10.07 -14.68
CA ALA A 173 11.00 9.87 -13.29
C ALA A 173 10.42 8.62 -12.60
N ALA A 174 9.32 8.07 -13.11
CA ALA A 174 8.64 6.96 -12.46
C ALA A 174 7.86 6.12 -13.47
N VAL A 175 8.58 5.29 -14.21
CA VAL A 175 7.98 4.37 -15.17
C VAL A 175 7.78 3.00 -14.50
N PRO A 176 6.54 2.47 -14.43
CA PRO A 176 6.32 1.12 -13.92
C PRO A 176 7.17 0.08 -14.64
N VAL A 177 7.46 -1.03 -13.96
CA VAL A 177 8.13 -2.16 -14.61
C VAL A 177 7.31 -2.68 -15.78
N GLY A 178 7.94 -2.88 -16.94
CA GLY A 178 7.23 -3.39 -18.11
C GLY A 178 7.99 -3.24 -19.42
N TYR A 179 7.40 -3.81 -20.48
CA TYR A 179 7.87 -3.58 -21.84
C TYR A 179 7.20 -2.33 -22.41
N TYR A 180 8.01 -1.41 -22.92
CA TYR A 180 7.55 -0.17 -23.51
C TYR A 180 8.14 0.02 -24.90
N THR A 181 7.32 0.46 -25.84
CA THR A 181 7.75 0.99 -27.14
C THR A 181 7.96 2.49 -26.97
N VAL A 182 9.16 2.96 -27.29
CA VAL A 182 9.52 4.37 -27.34
C VAL A 182 9.37 4.90 -28.76
N SER A 183 8.78 6.09 -28.87
CA SER A 183 8.71 6.87 -30.11
C SER A 183 9.01 8.33 -29.81
N ALA A 184 9.58 9.05 -30.78
CA ALA A 184 9.76 10.49 -30.71
C ALA A 184 9.04 11.15 -31.89
N THR A 185 8.30 12.22 -31.61
CA THR A 185 7.57 12.99 -32.62
C THR A 185 8.13 14.40 -32.69
N ALA A 186 8.60 14.77 -33.88
CA ALA A 186 9.08 16.11 -34.20
C ALA A 186 8.70 16.46 -35.65
N GLU A 187 8.28 17.70 -35.90
CA GLU A 187 7.88 18.12 -37.24
C GLU A 187 9.06 18.04 -38.22
N GLY A 188 8.82 17.44 -39.40
CA GLY A 188 9.85 17.29 -40.43
C GLY A 188 10.85 16.15 -40.19
N PHE A 189 10.69 15.37 -39.11
CA PHE A 189 11.54 14.23 -38.79
C PHE A 189 10.74 12.95 -38.56
N CYS A 190 11.41 11.81 -38.70
CA CYS A 190 10.97 10.54 -38.14
C CYS A 190 12.02 9.97 -37.18
N SER A 191 11.56 9.08 -36.30
CA SER A 191 12.43 8.21 -35.50
C SER A 191 11.95 6.76 -35.62
N PRO A 192 12.84 5.78 -35.81
CA PRO A 192 12.45 4.38 -35.64
C PRO A 192 12.02 4.12 -34.20
N SER A 193 10.89 3.45 -34.02
CA SER A 193 10.45 3.01 -32.70
C SER A 193 11.33 1.88 -32.18
N GLN A 194 11.59 1.85 -30.87
CA GLN A 194 12.29 0.74 -30.22
C GLN A 194 11.52 0.24 -29.01
N THR A 195 11.68 -1.04 -28.67
CA THR A 195 11.04 -1.63 -27.48
C THR A 195 12.09 -1.94 -26.42
N PHE A 196 11.84 -1.47 -25.19
CA PHE A 196 12.68 -1.68 -24.03
C PHE A 196 11.92 -2.39 -22.91
N LEU A 197 12.60 -3.26 -22.18
CA LEU A 197 12.16 -3.70 -20.86
C LEU A 197 12.67 -2.70 -19.82
N ILE A 198 11.77 -1.92 -19.26
CA ILE A 198 12.08 -0.99 -18.17
C ILE A 198 12.02 -1.75 -16.86
N SER A 199 13.18 -1.99 -16.25
CA SER A 199 13.33 -2.71 -14.99
C SER A 199 14.64 -2.37 -14.28
N GLY A 200 14.77 -2.72 -13.00
CA GLY A 200 16.05 -2.71 -12.30
C GLY A 200 16.68 -1.32 -12.09
N GLN A 201 17.71 -0.99 -12.86
CA GLN A 201 18.45 0.28 -12.71
C GLN A 201 17.86 1.44 -13.54
N GLY A 202 16.80 1.19 -14.30
CA GLY A 202 16.29 2.11 -15.31
C GLY A 202 16.98 1.92 -16.66
N VAL A 203 16.66 2.81 -17.61
CA VAL A 203 17.17 2.76 -18.99
C VAL A 203 17.61 4.15 -19.41
N GLU A 204 18.78 4.23 -20.05
CA GLU A 204 19.25 5.43 -20.75
C GLU A 204 19.31 5.11 -22.24
N TYR A 205 18.70 5.95 -23.08
CA TYR A 205 18.63 5.71 -24.52
C TYR A 205 18.73 7.01 -25.32
N GLU A 206 19.56 7.02 -26.35
CA GLU A 206 19.64 8.14 -27.29
C GLU A 206 18.73 7.88 -28.49
N ILE A 207 17.87 8.85 -28.80
CA ILE A 207 16.98 8.81 -29.95
C ILE A 207 17.57 9.68 -31.05
N TYR A 208 17.69 9.12 -32.25
CA TYR A 208 18.14 9.85 -33.43
C TYR A 208 16.96 10.19 -34.34
N LEU A 209 16.82 11.48 -34.64
CA LEU A 209 15.83 12.01 -35.58
C LEU A 209 16.44 12.10 -36.98
N PHE A 210 15.74 11.51 -37.94
CA PHE A 210 16.10 11.53 -39.36
C PHE A 210 15.12 12.41 -40.12
N ALA A 211 15.60 13.19 -41.10
CA ALA A 211 14.71 13.98 -41.94
C ALA A 211 13.74 13.07 -42.70
N LEU A 212 12.49 13.52 -42.92
CA LEU A 212 11.46 12.69 -43.55
C LEU A 212 11.81 12.19 -44.97
N ASP A 213 12.69 12.89 -45.67
CA ASP A 213 13.19 12.52 -46.99
C ASP A 213 14.37 11.54 -46.95
N SER A 214 14.83 11.16 -45.75
CA SER A 214 15.88 10.16 -45.59
C SER A 214 15.38 8.75 -45.90
N GLU A 215 16.31 7.89 -46.33
CA GLU A 215 16.05 6.46 -46.59
C GLU A 215 15.54 5.71 -45.34
N VAL A 216 15.85 6.21 -44.15
CA VAL A 216 15.36 5.64 -42.88
C VAL A 216 13.85 5.86 -42.71
N CYS A 217 13.35 7.04 -43.11
CA CYS A 217 11.94 7.40 -42.99
C CYS A 217 11.11 6.94 -44.20
N SER A 218 11.76 6.80 -45.36
CA SER A 218 11.17 6.28 -46.59
C SER A 218 12.09 5.20 -47.15
N PRO A 219 12.04 3.97 -46.61
CA PRO A 219 12.76 2.87 -47.22
C PRO A 219 12.16 2.69 -48.61
N ALA A 220 12.95 2.91 -49.66
CA ALA A 220 12.51 2.67 -51.01
C ALA A 220 11.91 1.25 -51.07
N GLU A 221 10.68 1.10 -51.58
CA GLU A 221 10.09 -0.22 -51.79
C GLU A 221 11.12 -1.04 -52.56
N VAL A 222 11.68 -2.06 -51.91
CA VAL A 222 12.59 -2.99 -52.56
C VAL A 222 11.74 -3.78 -53.54
N THR A 223 11.63 -3.27 -54.77
CA THR A 223 11.07 -4.02 -55.89
C THR A 223 11.94 -5.25 -56.12
N SER A 224 11.31 -6.42 -55.97
CA SER A 224 11.85 -7.78 -56.17
C SER A 224 12.74 -7.97 -57.39
#